data_AF-A0A2E0VIV4-F1
#
_entry.id   AF-A0A2E0VIV4-F1
#
_cell.length_a   1.000
_cell.length_b   1.000
_cell.length_c   1.000
_cell.angle_alpha   90.00
_cell.angle_beta   90.00
_cell.angle_gamma   90.00
#
_symmetry.space_group_name_H-M   'P 1'
#
loop_
_entity.id
_entity.type
_entity.pdbx_description
1 polymer ?
#
loop_
_entity_poly.entity_id
_entity_poly.type
_entity_poly.pdbx_seq_one_letter_code
_entity_poly.pdbx_strand_id
1 'polypeptide(L)'
;MTDLTDENKLIAERRAKLSQLRTGPGATFPNSFRPDSQCEKLQRDFGEKSKDELEQLDRVVAVAGRLIRNRGAFMEILDGSGRIQLYVTKEARGFAKSLDLGDIIGVRGVLHKSGKGDLYVQMDEYHLLTKSLRPLPDKFHGLADQEMRYRQRYVDLIANPEVRDTFRTRTRVVNFIRQYLNGLDFLEVETPMLQVIPGGATARPFVTHHNALDIGMYLRIAPELYLKRLVVGGFERVYEINRNFRNEGLSTRHNPEFTMLEFYQAYADYRDLMDLTEDMLRGLAENVLGDTQVRNTVKNAEGEVLQETIYDFAKPFRRLTVFDAILNFNPDISSRALSDEQGAREIAEHLDIPLKDSWGLGKVQIEIFEKTV
;
A
#
# COMPACT_ATOMS: atom_id res chain seq x y z
N MET A 1 21.39 -14.99 -8.95
CA MET A 1 21.26 -15.65 -7.64
C MET A 1 22.64 -15.70 -7.00
N THR A 2 22.91 -14.83 -6.03
CA THR A 2 24.00 -15.09 -5.08
C THR A 2 23.63 -16.35 -4.30
N ASP A 3 24.52 -17.33 -4.25
CA ASP A 3 24.34 -18.56 -3.47
C ASP A 3 24.11 -18.19 -1.98
N LEU A 4 23.23 -18.92 -1.27
CA LEU A 4 22.97 -18.73 0.17
C LEU A 4 24.27 -18.75 0.99
N THR A 5 25.24 -19.55 0.53
CA THR A 5 26.58 -19.62 1.10
C THR A 5 27.33 -18.29 0.99
N ASP A 6 27.18 -17.57 -0.12
CA ASP A 6 27.85 -16.29 -0.37
C ASP A 6 27.13 -15.12 0.34
N GLU A 7 25.80 -15.16 0.47
CA GLU A 7 25.06 -14.21 1.30
C GLU A 7 25.52 -14.29 2.76
N ASN A 8 25.66 -15.51 3.30
CA ASN A 8 26.13 -15.72 4.67
C ASN A 8 27.57 -15.21 4.88
N LYS A 9 28.46 -15.39 3.89
CA LYS A 9 29.82 -14.81 3.94
C LYS A 9 29.78 -13.29 3.97
N LEU A 10 28.95 -12.66 3.13
CA LEU A 10 28.85 -11.20 3.07
C LEU A 10 28.28 -10.63 4.36
N ILE A 11 27.27 -11.27 4.95
CA ILE A 11 26.74 -10.88 6.27
C ILE A 11 27.83 -10.98 7.34
N ALA A 12 28.63 -12.04 7.34
CA ALA A 12 29.74 -12.21 8.28
C ALA A 12 30.81 -11.11 8.11
N GLU A 13 31.19 -10.77 6.88
CA GLU A 13 32.12 -9.67 6.59
C GLU A 13 31.58 -8.32 7.11
N ARG A 14 30.30 -8.01 6.84
CA ARG A 14 29.69 -6.76 7.30
C ARG A 14 29.56 -6.70 8.82
N ARG A 15 29.33 -7.84 9.49
CA ARG A 15 29.39 -7.94 10.95
C ARG A 15 30.79 -7.68 11.49
N ALA A 16 31.84 -8.19 10.83
CA ALA A 16 33.23 -7.90 11.21
C ALA A 16 33.55 -6.41 11.07
N LYS A 17 33.14 -5.77 9.96
CA LYS A 17 33.24 -4.30 9.78
C LYS A 17 32.51 -3.54 10.89
N LEU A 18 31.30 -3.96 11.27
CA LEU A 18 30.57 -3.35 12.37
C LEU A 18 31.29 -3.50 13.72
N SER A 19 31.89 -4.67 14.00
CA SER A 19 32.70 -4.87 15.20
C SER A 19 33.90 -3.93 15.25
N GLN A 20 34.58 -3.72 14.12
CA GLN A 20 35.68 -2.73 14.03
C GLN A 20 35.18 -1.29 14.23
N LEU A 21 34.01 -0.94 13.68
CA LEU A 21 33.41 0.38 13.90
C LEU A 21 33.11 0.66 15.38
N ARG A 22 32.82 -0.37 16.18
CA ARG A 22 32.57 -0.25 17.63
C ARG A 22 33.83 0.00 18.45
N THR A 23 35.01 -0.31 17.94
CA THR A 23 36.27 -0.04 18.64
C THR A 23 36.78 1.38 18.40
N GLY A 24 36.22 2.09 17.43
CA GLY A 24 36.58 3.48 17.13
C GLY A 24 35.96 4.48 18.11
N PRO A 25 36.47 5.71 18.16
CA PRO A 25 35.87 6.79 18.94
C PRO A 25 34.53 7.21 18.34
N GLY A 26 33.54 7.48 19.20
CA GLY A 26 32.21 7.98 18.81
C GLY A 26 31.11 6.92 18.81
N ALA A 27 29.88 7.35 18.53
CA ALA A 27 28.73 6.45 18.49
C ALA A 27 28.72 5.64 17.18
N THR A 28 28.63 4.31 17.29
CA THR A 28 28.52 3.41 16.11
C THR A 28 27.28 3.67 15.27
N PHE A 29 26.20 4.14 15.91
CA PHE A 29 24.94 4.53 15.27
C PHE A 29 24.62 5.97 15.67
N PRO A 30 25.26 6.97 15.04
CA PRO A 30 25.04 8.36 15.42
C PRO A 30 23.61 8.80 15.07
N ASN A 31 22.99 9.55 15.97
CA ASN A 31 21.63 10.07 15.85
C ASN A 31 21.57 11.61 15.81
N SER A 32 22.72 12.26 15.62
CA SER A 32 22.87 13.73 15.64
C SER A 32 22.85 14.38 14.26
N PHE A 33 23.10 13.63 13.18
CA PHE A 33 23.07 14.18 11.82
C PHE A 33 21.66 14.72 11.49
N ARG A 34 21.60 15.89 10.84
CA ARG A 34 20.34 16.55 10.44
C ARG A 34 20.45 16.90 8.95
N PRO A 35 19.79 16.17 8.05
CA PRO A 35 19.66 16.62 6.67
C PRO A 35 18.79 17.88 6.63
N ASP A 36 19.16 18.85 5.78
CA ASP A 36 18.38 20.07 5.54
C ASP A 36 17.70 20.06 4.15
N SER A 37 18.01 19.05 3.34
CA SER A 37 17.61 18.96 1.95
C SER A 37 17.13 17.55 1.60
N GLN A 38 16.03 17.49 0.85
CA GLN A 38 15.52 16.26 0.24
C GLN A 38 16.07 16.14 -1.18
N CYS A 39 16.41 14.91 -1.60
CA CYS A 39 17.03 14.65 -2.90
C CYS A 39 16.18 15.17 -4.07
N GLU A 40 14.88 14.87 -4.10
CA GLU A 40 13.98 15.31 -5.18
C GLU A 40 13.78 16.83 -5.19
N LYS A 41 13.73 17.45 -4.01
CA LYS A 41 13.65 18.92 -3.90
C LYS A 41 14.88 19.59 -4.50
N LEU A 42 16.08 19.05 -4.26
CA LEU A 42 17.30 19.56 -4.88
C LEU A 42 17.26 19.44 -6.41
N GLN A 43 16.80 18.31 -6.94
CA GLN A 43 16.62 18.12 -8.38
C GLN A 43 15.64 19.15 -8.95
N ARG A 44 14.48 19.37 -8.33
CA ARG A 44 13.49 20.33 -8.81
C ARG A 44 13.98 21.77 -8.73
N ASP A 45 14.57 22.17 -7.61
CA ASP A 45 14.89 23.57 -7.33
C ASP A 45 16.20 24.01 -8.04
N PHE A 46 17.11 23.07 -8.36
CA PHE A 46 18.43 23.36 -8.91
C PHE A 46 18.79 22.59 -10.19
N GLY A 47 18.00 21.59 -10.60
CA GLY A 47 18.33 20.69 -11.71
C GLY A 47 18.44 21.37 -13.07
N GLU A 48 17.70 22.46 -13.29
CA GLU A 48 17.75 23.24 -14.53
C GLU A 48 18.84 24.33 -14.53
N LYS A 49 19.51 24.59 -13.39
CA LYS A 49 20.59 25.58 -13.32
C LYS A 49 21.83 25.10 -14.06
N SER A 50 22.57 26.02 -14.67
CA SER A 50 23.86 25.75 -15.28
C SER A 50 24.94 25.47 -14.23
N LYS A 51 26.08 24.94 -14.69
CA LYS A 51 27.23 24.68 -13.83
C LYS A 51 27.76 25.97 -13.19
N ASP A 52 27.93 27.02 -13.99
CA ASP A 52 28.48 28.30 -13.53
C ASP A 52 27.55 28.99 -12.52
N GLU A 53 26.22 28.89 -12.71
CA GLU A 53 25.25 29.39 -11.73
C GLU A 53 25.37 28.68 -10.38
N LEU A 54 25.56 27.36 -10.38
CA LEU A 54 25.71 26.58 -9.14
C LEU A 54 27.04 26.84 -8.45
N GLU A 55 28.12 27.01 -9.21
CA GLU A 55 29.43 27.40 -8.68
C GLU A 55 29.38 28.80 -8.03
N GLN A 56 28.66 29.74 -8.62
CA GLN A 56 28.46 31.08 -8.04
C GLN A 56 27.54 31.06 -6.80
N LEU A 57 26.54 30.18 -6.76
CA LEU A 57 25.63 30.03 -5.63
C LEU A 57 26.31 29.47 -4.37
N ASP A 58 27.39 28.69 -4.55
CA ASP A 58 28.15 28.01 -3.49
C ASP A 58 27.25 27.37 -2.42
N ARG A 59 26.19 26.71 -2.89
CA ARG A 59 25.11 26.26 -2.02
C ARG A 59 25.52 24.98 -1.28
N VAL A 60 25.85 25.12 0.00
CA VAL A 60 26.05 23.98 0.91
C VAL A 60 24.71 23.35 1.29
N VAL A 61 24.62 22.03 1.17
CA VAL A 61 23.44 21.23 1.54
C VAL A 61 23.85 20.04 2.41
N ALA A 62 22.94 19.58 3.26
CA ALA A 62 23.07 18.34 4.01
C ALA A 62 22.00 17.33 3.57
N VAL A 63 22.46 16.20 3.02
CA VAL A 63 21.62 15.10 2.52
C VAL A 63 21.91 13.82 3.29
N ALA A 64 20.90 12.98 3.49
CA ALA A 64 21.07 11.65 4.07
C ALA A 64 20.22 10.63 3.31
N GLY A 65 20.78 9.44 3.10
CA GLY A 65 20.08 8.42 2.34
C GLY A 65 20.81 7.09 2.32
N ARG A 66 20.13 6.09 1.77
CA ARG A 66 20.67 4.75 1.55
C ARG A 66 21.62 4.77 0.36
N LEU A 67 22.86 4.33 0.54
CA LEU A 67 23.81 4.12 -0.54
C LEU A 67 23.31 3.01 -1.47
N ILE A 68 22.89 3.39 -2.68
CA ILE A 68 22.38 2.46 -3.68
C ILE A 68 23.42 2.17 -4.76
N ARG A 69 24.42 3.03 -4.99
CA ARG A 69 25.48 2.80 -5.99
C ARG A 69 26.81 3.40 -5.51
N ASN A 70 27.91 2.71 -5.79
CA ASN A 70 29.27 3.19 -5.53
C ASN A 70 30.17 2.85 -6.73
N ARG A 71 30.71 3.88 -7.39
CA ARG A 71 31.63 3.79 -8.55
C ARG A 71 33.01 4.38 -8.23
N GLY A 72 33.38 4.44 -6.94
CA GLY A 72 34.66 4.97 -6.48
C GLY A 72 34.68 6.50 -6.43
N ALA A 73 34.68 7.18 -7.58
CA ALA A 73 34.69 8.64 -7.65
C ALA A 73 33.30 9.27 -7.44
N PHE A 74 32.25 8.52 -7.78
CA PHE A 74 30.86 8.92 -7.59
C PHE A 74 30.09 7.85 -6.83
N MET A 75 29.21 8.29 -5.95
CA MET A 75 28.24 7.45 -5.27
C MET A 75 26.83 7.99 -5.51
N GLU A 76 25.82 7.20 -5.18
CA GLU A 76 24.43 7.60 -5.31
C GLU A 76 23.67 7.15 -4.07
N ILE A 77 22.95 8.08 -3.44
CA ILE A 77 22.09 7.80 -2.29
C ILE A 77 20.62 7.97 -2.69
N LEU A 78 19.77 7.23 -1.98
CA LEU A 78 18.31 7.26 -2.10
C LEU A 78 17.70 7.63 -0.75
N ASP A 79 16.92 8.71 -0.71
CA ASP A 79 16.09 9.07 0.45
C ASP A 79 14.60 8.72 0.22
N GLY A 80 13.71 9.24 1.06
CA GLY A 80 12.26 9.04 0.94
C GLY A 80 11.61 9.75 -0.25
N SER A 81 12.29 10.73 -0.84
CA SER A 81 11.85 11.54 -1.98
C SER A 81 12.42 11.05 -3.31
N GLY A 82 13.72 10.74 -3.36
CA GLY A 82 14.40 10.42 -4.60
C GLY A 82 15.89 10.17 -4.43
N ARG A 83 16.64 10.33 -5.51
CA ARG A 83 18.08 10.02 -5.58
C ARG A 83 18.91 11.27 -5.86
N ILE A 84 20.15 11.28 -5.35
CA ILE A 84 21.16 12.29 -5.69
C ILE A 84 22.54 11.66 -5.75
N GLN A 85 23.38 12.17 -6.65
CA GLN A 85 24.78 11.76 -6.74
C GLN A 85 25.62 12.43 -5.64
N LEU A 86 26.69 11.76 -5.25
CA LEU A 86 27.71 12.28 -4.35
C LEU A 86 29.06 12.20 -5.06
N TYR A 87 29.88 13.25 -4.93
CA TYR A 87 31.25 13.24 -5.42
C TYR A 87 32.23 12.97 -4.28
N VAL A 88 33.07 11.94 -4.46
CA VAL A 88 34.03 11.49 -3.46
C VAL A 88 35.30 12.33 -3.58
N THR A 89 35.48 13.28 -2.65
CA THR A 89 36.70 14.08 -2.49
C THR A 89 37.90 13.18 -2.17
N LYS A 90 39.12 13.73 -2.26
CA LYS A 90 40.35 12.97 -1.97
C LYS A 90 40.34 12.45 -0.53
N GLU A 91 39.83 13.26 0.39
CA GLU A 91 39.70 13.02 1.83
C GLU A 91 38.64 11.94 2.09
N ALA A 92 37.51 11.98 1.37
CA ALA A 92 36.43 11.01 1.49
C ALA A 92 36.75 9.60 0.94
N ARG A 93 37.85 9.40 0.21
CA ARG A 93 38.18 8.10 -0.43
C ARG A 93 38.29 6.95 0.58
N GLY A 94 38.86 7.20 1.76
CA GLY A 94 38.99 6.18 2.81
C GLY A 94 37.63 5.73 3.32
N PHE A 95 36.73 6.70 3.55
CA PHE A 95 35.35 6.45 3.95
C PHE A 95 34.55 5.74 2.86
N ALA A 96 34.61 6.21 1.61
CA ALA A 96 33.87 5.59 0.50
C ALA A 96 34.26 4.11 0.26
N LYS A 97 35.50 3.71 0.58
CA LYS A 97 35.97 2.32 0.51
C LYS A 97 35.46 1.43 1.67
N SER A 98 35.10 2.01 2.81
CA SER A 98 34.60 1.25 3.97
C SER A 98 33.08 1.00 3.93
N LEU A 99 32.37 1.73 3.06
CA LEU A 99 30.94 1.61 2.86
C LEU A 99 30.56 0.36 2.07
N ASP A 100 29.42 -0.20 2.40
CA ASP A 100 28.76 -1.27 1.66
C ASP A 100 27.43 -0.76 1.07
N LEU A 101 27.02 -1.31 -0.07
CA LEU A 101 25.70 -1.01 -0.63
C LEU A 101 24.61 -1.37 0.39
N GLY A 102 23.67 -0.44 0.57
CA GLY A 102 22.62 -0.51 1.58
C GLY A 102 22.89 0.31 2.84
N ASP A 103 24.14 0.72 3.11
CA ASP A 103 24.47 1.60 4.23
C ASP A 103 23.67 2.91 4.17
N ILE A 104 23.29 3.45 5.32
CA ILE A 104 22.69 4.79 5.40
C ILE A 104 23.81 5.76 5.78
N ILE A 105 24.00 6.78 4.95
CA ILE A 105 25.03 7.80 5.14
C ILE A 105 24.43 9.20 5.16
N GLY A 106 25.09 10.11 5.86
CA GLY A 106 24.85 11.55 5.82
C GLY A 106 26.03 12.24 5.17
N VAL A 107 25.78 13.20 4.29
CA VAL A 107 26.79 14.01 3.61
C VAL A 107 26.39 15.46 3.66
N ARG A 108 27.35 16.32 3.97
CA ARG A 108 27.23 17.77 3.86
C ARG A 108 28.32 18.30 2.93
N GLY A 109 27.94 19.19 2.04
CA GLY A 109 28.89 19.84 1.15
C GLY A 109 28.24 20.64 0.03
N VAL A 110 29.05 21.19 -0.85
CA VAL A 110 28.60 22.08 -1.91
C VAL A 110 27.85 21.31 -3.01
N LEU A 111 26.73 21.86 -3.46
CA LEU A 111 25.94 21.35 -4.57
C LEU A 111 26.54 21.80 -5.91
N HIS A 112 26.80 20.85 -6.80
CA HIS A 112 27.36 21.09 -8.12
C HIS A 112 26.59 20.33 -9.20
N LYS A 113 26.97 20.60 -10.45
CA LYS A 113 26.48 19.88 -11.64
C LYS A 113 27.64 19.27 -12.41
N SER A 114 27.52 17.99 -12.73
CA SER A 114 28.52 17.27 -13.52
C SER A 114 28.48 17.72 -14.98
N GLY A 115 29.53 17.44 -15.74
CA GLY A 115 29.55 17.70 -17.19
C GLY A 115 28.50 16.92 -17.99
N LYS A 116 27.85 15.91 -17.37
CA LYS A 116 26.73 15.15 -17.96
C LYS A 116 25.36 15.71 -17.59
N GLY A 117 25.31 16.76 -16.76
CA GLY A 117 24.07 17.39 -16.32
C GLY A 117 23.52 16.89 -14.98
N ASP A 118 24.06 15.81 -14.40
CA ASP A 118 23.60 15.32 -13.10
C ASP A 118 24.03 16.25 -11.95
N LEU A 119 23.10 16.60 -11.06
CA LEU A 119 23.42 17.23 -9.78
C LEU A 119 24.15 16.27 -8.84
N TYR A 120 25.17 16.77 -8.14
CA TYR A 120 25.86 16.02 -7.09
C TYR A 120 26.21 16.90 -5.89
N VAL A 121 26.27 16.29 -4.71
CA VAL A 121 26.79 16.93 -3.50
C VAL A 121 28.23 16.50 -3.28
N GLN A 122 29.14 17.46 -3.12
CA GLN A 122 30.52 17.14 -2.77
C GLN A 122 30.60 16.59 -1.34
N MET A 123 31.42 15.56 -1.11
CA MET A 123 31.58 14.98 0.21
C MET A 123 32.61 15.73 1.05
N ASP A 124 32.21 16.87 1.61
CA ASP A 124 33.04 17.70 2.49
C ASP A 124 33.00 17.19 3.94
N GLU A 125 31.80 16.94 4.47
CA GLU A 125 31.57 16.21 5.72
C GLU A 125 30.75 14.95 5.44
N TYR A 126 31.11 13.83 6.06
CA TYR A 126 30.47 12.55 5.79
C TYR A 126 30.42 11.66 7.03
N HIS A 127 29.28 11.00 7.20
CA HIS A 127 29.00 10.13 8.34
C HIS A 127 28.33 8.83 7.90
N LEU A 128 28.80 7.70 8.43
CA LEU A 128 28.02 6.46 8.41
C LEU A 128 26.97 6.56 9.53
N LEU A 129 25.68 6.57 9.16
CA LEU A 129 24.57 6.66 10.10
C LEU A 129 24.08 5.28 10.53
N THR A 130 24.01 4.33 9.60
CA THR A 130 23.60 2.96 9.89
C THR A 130 24.28 1.99 8.95
N LYS A 131 25.01 1.02 9.53
CA LYS A 131 25.60 -0.09 8.77
C LYS A 131 24.53 -1.10 8.36
N SER A 132 24.47 -1.41 7.07
CA SER A 132 23.57 -2.41 6.52
C SER A 132 24.21 -3.79 6.61
N LEU A 133 23.73 -4.64 7.52
CA LEU A 133 24.32 -5.98 7.72
C LEU A 133 23.88 -7.01 6.69
N ARG A 134 22.77 -6.77 5.99
CA ARG A 134 22.26 -7.64 4.93
C ARG A 134 22.40 -6.95 3.57
N PRO A 135 22.85 -7.65 2.52
CA PRO A 135 22.89 -7.07 1.19
C PRO A 135 21.50 -6.68 0.68
N LEU A 136 21.46 -5.72 -0.24
CA LEU A 136 20.26 -5.46 -1.03
C LEU A 136 20.06 -6.60 -2.05
N PRO A 137 18.82 -6.88 -2.49
CA PRO A 137 18.57 -7.80 -3.59
C PRO A 137 19.29 -7.36 -4.87
N ASP A 138 19.52 -8.31 -5.76
CA ASP A 138 20.16 -8.04 -7.05
C ASP A 138 19.37 -7.00 -7.86
N LYS A 139 20.07 -6.01 -8.39
CA LYS A 139 19.49 -4.87 -9.11
C LYS A 139 18.84 -5.24 -10.43
N PHE A 140 19.28 -6.33 -11.06
CA PHE A 140 18.84 -6.70 -12.41
C PHE A 140 17.44 -7.32 -12.44
N HIS A 141 16.99 -7.91 -11.34
CA HIS A 141 15.71 -8.60 -11.28
C HIS A 141 14.72 -7.98 -10.29
N GLY A 142 15.16 -6.99 -9.50
CA GLY A 142 14.38 -6.51 -8.35
C GLY A 142 14.08 -7.63 -7.36
N LEU A 143 13.21 -7.36 -6.39
CA LEU A 143 12.60 -8.44 -5.61
C LEU A 143 11.38 -8.93 -6.39
N ALA A 144 11.57 -9.84 -7.35
CA ALA A 144 10.50 -10.32 -8.23
C ALA A 144 9.52 -11.27 -7.52
N ASP A 145 10.01 -12.09 -6.59
CA ASP A 145 9.20 -13.05 -5.85
C ASP A 145 8.14 -12.35 -4.99
N GLN A 146 6.88 -12.57 -5.34
CA GLN A 146 5.74 -11.87 -4.75
C GLN A 146 5.60 -12.16 -3.24
N GLU A 147 5.90 -13.38 -2.81
CA GLU A 147 5.83 -13.76 -1.40
C GLU A 147 6.92 -13.05 -0.59
N MET A 148 8.15 -13.00 -1.09
CA MET A 148 9.25 -12.26 -0.47
C MET A 148 8.95 -10.77 -0.39
N ARG A 149 8.33 -10.17 -1.41
CA ARG A 149 7.88 -8.75 -1.36
C ARG A 149 6.92 -8.51 -0.22
N TYR A 150 6.01 -9.43 0.03
CA TYR A 150 5.02 -9.32 1.10
C TYR A 150 5.64 -9.56 2.48
N ARG A 151 6.54 -10.54 2.61
CA ARG A 151 7.25 -10.84 3.87
C ARG A 151 8.30 -9.79 4.24
N GLN A 152 8.93 -9.18 3.24
CA GLN A 152 10.00 -8.20 3.41
C GLN A 152 9.64 -6.88 2.74
N ARG A 153 8.50 -6.30 3.12
CA ARG A 153 8.00 -5.05 2.52
C ARG A 153 9.03 -3.91 2.54
N TYR A 154 9.88 -3.85 3.57
CA TYR A 154 10.95 -2.86 3.65
C TYR A 154 11.99 -2.99 2.53
N VAL A 155 12.26 -4.21 2.06
CA VAL A 155 13.15 -4.49 0.92
C VAL A 155 12.46 -4.11 -0.39
N ASP A 156 11.19 -4.50 -0.54
CA ASP A 156 10.36 -4.17 -1.70
C ASP A 156 10.29 -2.64 -1.92
N LEU A 157 10.06 -1.87 -0.85
CA LEU A 157 10.06 -0.40 -0.90
C LEU A 157 11.43 0.22 -1.26
N ILE A 158 12.53 -0.51 -1.12
CA ILE A 158 13.86 -0.04 -1.55
C ILE A 158 14.08 -0.36 -3.03
N ALA A 159 13.68 -1.56 -3.46
CA ALA A 159 13.94 -2.08 -4.80
C ALA A 159 12.96 -1.55 -5.86
N ASN A 160 11.70 -1.31 -5.47
CA ASN A 160 10.57 -1.04 -6.36
C ASN A 160 9.92 0.32 -6.00
N PRO A 161 10.36 1.44 -6.60
CA PRO A 161 9.85 2.79 -6.29
C PRO A 161 8.33 2.93 -6.46
N GLU A 162 7.75 2.26 -7.45
CA GLU A 162 6.31 2.28 -7.76
C GLU A 162 5.44 1.73 -6.62
N VAL A 163 6.00 0.87 -5.77
CA VAL A 163 5.33 0.38 -4.56
C VAL A 163 5.10 1.54 -3.58
N ARG A 164 6.04 2.49 -3.49
CA ARG A 164 5.87 3.69 -2.64
C ARG A 164 4.69 4.52 -3.12
N ASP A 165 4.56 4.69 -4.44
CA ASP A 165 3.46 5.43 -5.03
C ASP A 165 2.12 4.74 -4.77
N THR A 166 2.08 3.41 -4.74
CA THR A 166 0.89 2.66 -4.32
C THR A 166 0.46 3.00 -2.89
N PHE A 167 1.40 3.05 -1.94
CA PHE A 167 1.10 3.47 -0.56
C PHE A 167 0.68 4.94 -0.45
N ARG A 168 1.33 5.84 -1.21
CA ARG A 168 0.95 7.26 -1.26
C ARG A 168 -0.47 7.43 -1.82
N THR A 169 -0.80 6.72 -2.90
CA THR A 169 -2.15 6.67 -3.48
C THR A 169 -3.15 6.15 -2.46
N ARG A 170 -2.84 5.05 -1.74
CA ARG A 170 -3.70 4.55 -0.67
C ARG A 170 -3.97 5.61 0.41
N THR A 171 -2.95 6.37 0.83
CA THR A 171 -3.15 7.48 1.78
C THR A 171 -4.04 8.57 1.20
N ARG A 172 -3.85 8.96 -0.07
CA ARG A 172 -4.71 9.94 -0.74
C ARG A 172 -6.15 9.46 -0.83
N VAL A 173 -6.39 8.18 -1.13
CA VAL A 173 -7.73 7.57 -1.16
C VAL A 173 -8.43 7.69 0.19
N VAL A 174 -7.76 7.27 1.27
CA VAL A 174 -8.36 7.34 2.62
C VAL A 174 -8.62 8.79 3.04
N ASN A 175 -7.69 9.70 2.76
CA ASN A 175 -7.87 11.12 3.07
C ASN A 175 -9.05 11.74 2.30
N PHE A 176 -9.19 11.41 1.02
CA PHE A 176 -10.33 11.86 0.22
C PHE A 176 -11.65 11.36 0.81
N ILE A 177 -11.76 10.06 1.11
CA ILE A 177 -13.00 9.48 1.67
C ILE A 177 -13.39 10.20 2.97
N ARG A 178 -12.43 10.45 3.86
CA ARG A 178 -12.67 11.22 5.08
C ARG A 178 -13.18 12.63 4.79
N GLN A 179 -12.48 13.36 3.90
CA GLN A 179 -12.86 14.73 3.54
C GLN A 179 -14.25 14.78 2.91
N TYR A 180 -14.57 13.83 2.04
CA TYR A 180 -15.85 13.70 1.37
C TYR A 180 -16.99 13.48 2.39
N LEU A 181 -16.87 12.47 3.26
CA LEU A 181 -17.89 12.17 4.27
C LEU A 181 -18.03 13.29 5.31
N ASN A 182 -16.91 13.87 5.76
CA ASN A 182 -16.94 15.02 6.67
C ASN A 182 -17.62 16.24 6.04
N GLY A 183 -17.46 16.44 4.72
CA GLY A 183 -18.16 17.49 3.97
C GLY A 183 -19.66 17.27 3.85
N LEU A 184 -20.14 16.05 4.12
CA LEU A 184 -21.55 15.67 4.18
C LEU A 184 -22.04 15.49 5.64
N ASP A 185 -21.35 16.10 6.60
CA ASP A 185 -21.68 16.09 8.03
C ASP A 185 -21.69 14.69 8.67
N PHE A 186 -20.97 13.72 8.10
CA PHE A 186 -20.74 12.45 8.80
C PHE A 186 -19.70 12.60 9.91
N LEU A 187 -19.97 11.97 11.05
CA LEU A 187 -19.04 11.91 12.17
C LEU A 187 -18.16 10.65 12.09
N GLU A 188 -16.84 10.81 12.04
CA GLU A 188 -15.91 9.68 12.23
C GLU A 188 -15.95 9.20 13.68
N VAL A 189 -16.16 7.90 13.87
CA VAL A 189 -16.23 7.26 15.20
C VAL A 189 -15.32 6.04 15.26
N GLU A 190 -14.96 5.62 16.46
CA GLU A 190 -14.21 4.39 16.71
C GLU A 190 -15.03 3.47 17.60
N THR A 191 -15.31 2.25 17.12
CA THR A 191 -16.07 1.24 17.86
C THR A 191 -15.17 0.07 18.31
N PRO A 192 -15.56 -0.71 19.35
CA PRO A 192 -14.69 -1.75 19.89
C PRO A 192 -14.22 -2.79 18.86
N MET A 193 -12.91 -3.02 18.84
CA MET A 193 -12.26 -4.12 18.08
C MET A 193 -12.45 -5.48 18.75
N LEU A 194 -12.51 -5.49 20.08
CA LEU A 194 -12.78 -6.67 20.89
C LEU A 194 -14.26 -6.68 21.25
N GLN A 195 -14.96 -7.75 20.86
CA GLN A 195 -16.40 -7.90 21.05
C GLN A 195 -16.68 -9.21 21.80
N VAL A 196 -17.66 -9.20 22.71
CA VAL A 196 -18.11 -10.42 23.41
C VAL A 196 -18.90 -11.34 22.47
N ILE A 197 -19.66 -10.74 21.56
CA ILE A 197 -20.42 -11.45 20.52
C ILE A 197 -20.04 -10.81 19.18
N PRO A 198 -19.37 -11.54 18.28
CA PRO A 198 -19.07 -11.03 16.94
C PRO A 198 -20.35 -11.01 16.10
N GLY A 199 -20.52 -9.98 15.28
CA GLY A 199 -21.69 -9.84 14.40
C GLY A 199 -21.47 -8.77 13.32
N GLY A 200 -22.51 -8.54 12.52
CA GLY A 200 -22.47 -7.56 11.40
C GLY A 200 -21.88 -8.10 10.10
N ALA A 201 -21.50 -9.38 10.04
CA ALA A 201 -21.10 -10.07 8.82
C ALA A 201 -21.25 -11.58 8.98
N THR A 202 -21.25 -12.31 7.87
CA THR A 202 -21.14 -13.78 7.87
C THR A 202 -19.68 -14.16 7.67
N ALA A 203 -18.93 -14.34 8.77
CA ALA A 203 -17.53 -14.72 8.75
C ALA A 203 -17.13 -15.48 10.02
N ARG A 204 -16.12 -16.34 9.94
CA ARG A 204 -15.54 -16.98 11.13
C ARG A 204 -14.68 -15.96 11.90
N PRO A 205 -14.91 -15.73 13.20
CA PRO A 205 -14.13 -14.75 13.96
C PRO A 205 -12.79 -15.33 14.45
N PHE A 206 -11.85 -14.45 14.78
CA PHE A 206 -10.71 -14.81 15.65
C PHE A 206 -11.15 -14.75 17.10
N VAL A 207 -10.75 -15.76 17.88
CA VAL A 207 -11.08 -15.88 19.31
C VAL A 207 -9.87 -15.47 20.15
N THR A 208 -10.12 -14.77 21.25
CA THR A 208 -9.12 -14.36 22.25
C THR A 208 -9.71 -14.39 23.66
N HIS A 209 -8.91 -14.09 24.68
CA HIS A 209 -9.32 -14.13 26.09
C HIS A 209 -8.89 -12.87 26.83
N HIS A 210 -9.80 -12.31 27.62
CA HIS A 210 -9.49 -11.14 28.46
C HIS A 210 -9.15 -11.58 29.89
N ASN A 211 -7.86 -11.75 30.19
CA ASN A 211 -7.38 -12.34 31.46
C ASN A 211 -7.96 -11.71 32.73
N ALA A 212 -8.07 -10.37 32.82
CA ALA A 212 -8.52 -9.71 34.05
C ALA A 212 -10.04 -9.79 34.28
N LEU A 213 -10.82 -10.07 33.23
CA LEU A 213 -12.28 -10.23 33.31
C LEU A 213 -12.67 -11.71 33.26
N ASP A 214 -11.71 -12.58 32.94
CA ASP A 214 -11.87 -14.00 32.71
C ASP A 214 -13.02 -14.34 31.74
N ILE A 215 -13.10 -13.61 30.62
CA ILE A 215 -14.11 -13.81 29.58
C ILE A 215 -13.48 -14.06 28.20
N GLY A 216 -14.15 -14.91 27.42
CA GLY A 216 -13.87 -15.05 25.99
C GLY A 216 -14.27 -13.79 25.21
N MET A 217 -13.43 -13.40 24.26
CA MET A 217 -13.67 -12.27 23.36
C MET A 217 -13.33 -12.64 21.93
N TYR A 218 -13.76 -11.81 21.00
CA TYR A 218 -13.56 -12.00 19.57
C TYR A 218 -13.02 -10.70 18.97
N LEU A 219 -12.13 -10.83 17.98
CA LEU A 219 -11.85 -9.71 17.09
C LEU A 219 -13.06 -9.49 16.19
N ARG A 220 -13.46 -8.23 15.99
CA ARG A 220 -14.64 -7.89 15.20
C ARG A 220 -14.51 -8.32 13.74
N ILE A 221 -15.61 -8.84 13.20
CA ILE A 221 -15.76 -9.15 11.77
C ILE A 221 -16.37 -7.98 10.98
N ALA A 222 -17.07 -7.08 11.69
CA ALA A 222 -17.63 -5.80 11.24
C ALA A 222 -17.96 -4.88 12.45
N PRO A 223 -17.91 -3.54 12.30
CA PRO A 223 -18.43 -2.58 13.29
C PRO A 223 -19.96 -2.34 13.24
N GLU A 224 -20.68 -2.83 12.22
CA GLU A 224 -22.12 -2.58 11.95
C GLU A 224 -23.01 -2.43 13.20
N LEU A 225 -22.99 -3.40 14.11
CA LEU A 225 -23.92 -3.42 15.25
C LEU A 225 -23.66 -2.26 16.23
N TYR A 226 -22.41 -1.81 16.36
CA TYR A 226 -22.08 -0.65 17.20
C TYR A 226 -22.44 0.66 16.51
N LEU A 227 -22.18 0.77 15.21
CA LEU A 227 -22.55 1.97 14.45
C LEU A 227 -24.08 2.19 14.46
N LYS A 228 -24.88 1.13 14.31
CA LYS A 228 -26.34 1.21 14.45
C LYS A 228 -26.79 1.66 15.83
N ARG A 229 -26.10 1.28 16.92
CA ARG A 229 -26.39 1.77 18.28
C ARG A 229 -26.14 3.27 18.42
N LEU A 230 -25.14 3.81 17.72
CA LEU A 230 -24.90 5.25 17.70
C LEU A 230 -26.02 6.01 16.98
N VAL A 231 -26.54 5.44 15.88
CA VAL A 231 -27.73 5.99 15.21
C VAL A 231 -28.94 5.98 16.13
N VAL A 232 -29.18 4.89 16.86
CA VAL A 232 -30.22 4.84 17.91
C VAL A 232 -29.99 5.91 18.99
N GLY A 233 -28.73 6.19 19.33
CA GLY A 233 -28.32 7.22 20.27
C GLY A 233 -28.46 8.66 19.75
N GLY A 234 -28.87 8.86 18.49
CA GLY A 234 -29.11 10.17 17.90
C GLY A 234 -28.00 10.70 16.98
N PHE A 235 -26.95 9.93 16.71
CA PHE A 235 -25.98 10.29 15.67
C PHE A 235 -26.52 9.89 14.29
N GLU A 236 -27.11 10.85 13.57
CA GLU A 236 -27.79 10.61 12.30
C GLU A 236 -26.85 10.23 11.16
N ARG A 237 -25.57 10.64 11.20
CA ARG A 237 -24.57 10.32 10.18
C ARG A 237 -23.25 9.95 10.84
N VAL A 238 -22.86 8.67 10.74
CA VAL A 238 -21.60 8.16 11.33
C VAL A 238 -20.85 7.32 10.32
N TYR A 239 -19.52 7.33 10.41
CA TYR A 239 -18.68 6.39 9.67
C TYR A 239 -17.47 5.94 10.48
N GLU A 240 -16.92 4.78 10.11
CA GLU A 240 -15.68 4.27 10.67
C GLU A 240 -14.80 3.70 9.55
N ILE A 241 -13.52 4.10 9.51
CA ILE A 241 -12.49 3.51 8.65
C ILE A 241 -11.45 2.81 9.51
N ASN A 242 -11.59 1.50 9.70
CA ASN A 242 -10.64 0.76 10.54
C ASN A 242 -10.57 -0.73 10.15
N ARG A 243 -9.92 -1.57 10.97
CA ARG A 243 -9.70 -2.98 10.66
C ARG A 243 -10.93 -3.85 10.91
N ASN A 244 -11.12 -4.85 10.06
CA ASN A 244 -11.94 -6.03 10.31
C ASN A 244 -11.05 -7.27 10.26
N PHE A 245 -11.41 -8.30 11.03
CA PHE A 245 -10.65 -9.53 11.16
C PHE A 245 -11.54 -10.72 10.83
N ARG A 246 -11.21 -11.48 9.79
CA ARG A 246 -11.96 -12.67 9.37
C ARG A 246 -11.02 -13.86 9.29
N ASN A 247 -11.29 -14.89 10.09
CA ASN A 247 -10.50 -16.10 10.20
C ASN A 247 -10.88 -17.09 9.08
N GLU A 248 -10.56 -16.69 7.85
CA GLU A 248 -10.87 -17.36 6.60
C GLU A 248 -9.58 -17.70 5.83
N GLY A 249 -9.71 -18.34 4.67
CA GLY A 249 -8.57 -18.69 3.82
C GLY A 249 -7.83 -17.47 3.29
N LEU A 250 -6.50 -17.56 3.18
CA LEU A 250 -5.66 -16.54 2.55
C LEU A 250 -5.69 -16.71 1.02
N SER A 251 -5.84 -15.61 0.29
CA SER A 251 -5.70 -15.59 -1.17
C SER A 251 -5.18 -14.23 -1.65
N THR A 252 -4.95 -14.07 -2.95
CA THR A 252 -4.56 -12.79 -3.55
C THR A 252 -5.62 -11.69 -3.39
N ARG A 253 -6.87 -12.08 -3.07
CA ARG A 253 -8.01 -11.15 -2.86
C ARG A 253 -8.48 -11.07 -1.40
N HIS A 254 -8.02 -11.97 -0.52
CA HIS A 254 -8.49 -12.08 0.86
C HIS A 254 -7.32 -12.09 1.83
N ASN A 255 -7.26 -11.08 2.70
CA ASN A 255 -6.31 -11.01 3.81
C ASN A 255 -7.08 -11.10 5.15
N PRO A 256 -6.62 -11.88 6.15
CA PRO A 256 -7.35 -12.08 7.40
C PRO A 256 -7.60 -10.80 8.21
N GLU A 257 -6.79 -9.77 7.99
CA GLU A 257 -7.07 -8.40 8.44
C GLU A 257 -7.18 -7.47 7.22
N PHE A 258 -8.20 -6.61 7.18
CA PHE A 258 -8.35 -5.66 6.09
C PHE A 258 -9.01 -4.38 6.57
N THR A 259 -8.90 -3.33 5.76
CA THR A 259 -9.53 -2.04 6.06
C THR A 259 -10.89 -1.98 5.42
N MET A 260 -11.90 -1.60 6.19
CA MET A 260 -13.25 -1.35 5.69
C MET A 260 -13.67 0.07 6.06
N LEU A 261 -14.41 0.71 5.16
CA LEU A 261 -15.27 1.85 5.47
C LEU A 261 -16.67 1.29 5.72
N GLU A 262 -17.25 1.59 6.88
CA GLU A 262 -18.69 1.45 7.09
C GLU A 262 -19.27 2.80 7.47
N PHE A 263 -20.42 3.15 6.92
CA PHE A 263 -21.13 4.38 7.23
C PHE A 263 -22.62 4.14 7.34
N TYR A 264 -23.28 4.95 8.16
CA TYR A 264 -24.71 4.89 8.42
C TYR A 264 -25.29 6.31 8.35
N GLN A 265 -26.44 6.42 7.68
CA GLN A 265 -27.19 7.65 7.54
C GLN A 265 -28.65 7.38 7.90
N ALA A 266 -29.17 8.07 8.91
CA ALA A 266 -30.57 8.06 9.27
C ALA A 266 -31.40 8.73 8.16
N TYR A 267 -32.65 8.28 8.03
CA TYR A 267 -33.62 8.81 7.06
C TYR A 267 -33.20 8.67 5.59
N ALA A 268 -32.27 7.76 5.29
CA ALA A 268 -31.88 7.38 3.94
C ALA A 268 -32.30 5.94 3.64
N ASP A 269 -32.62 5.65 2.39
CA ASP A 269 -32.75 4.29 1.87
C ASP A 269 -31.51 3.89 1.05
N TYR A 270 -31.46 2.65 0.56
CA TYR A 270 -30.31 2.15 -0.19
C TYR A 270 -30.08 2.89 -1.53
N ARG A 271 -31.07 3.61 -2.07
CA ARG A 271 -30.93 4.39 -3.31
C ARG A 271 -30.13 5.66 -3.05
N ASP A 272 -30.36 6.32 -1.92
CA ASP A 272 -29.52 7.43 -1.47
C ASP A 272 -28.06 6.97 -1.32
N LEU A 273 -27.85 5.76 -0.78
CA LEU A 273 -26.50 5.20 -0.62
C LEU A 273 -25.87 4.79 -1.97
N MET A 274 -26.66 4.35 -2.95
CA MET A 274 -26.17 4.12 -4.32
C MET A 274 -25.69 5.43 -4.96
N ASP A 275 -26.47 6.50 -4.85
CA ASP A 275 -26.12 7.81 -5.40
C ASP A 275 -24.86 8.37 -4.71
N LEU A 276 -24.78 8.28 -3.37
CA LEU A 276 -23.61 8.70 -2.59
C LEU A 276 -22.36 7.91 -2.97
N THR A 277 -22.48 6.59 -3.16
CA THR A 277 -21.34 5.73 -3.53
C THR A 277 -20.81 6.08 -4.91
N GLU A 278 -21.71 6.32 -5.87
CA GLU A 278 -21.33 6.73 -7.23
C GLU A 278 -20.59 8.07 -7.21
N ASP A 279 -21.15 9.08 -6.54
CA ASP A 279 -20.53 10.41 -6.43
C ASP A 279 -19.17 10.36 -5.73
N MET A 280 -19.09 9.63 -4.62
CA MET A 280 -17.84 9.43 -3.87
C MET A 280 -16.75 8.78 -4.73
N LEU A 281 -17.07 7.71 -5.47
CA LEU A 281 -16.07 7.00 -6.29
C LEU A 281 -15.62 7.83 -7.51
N ARG A 282 -16.54 8.60 -8.09
CA ARG A 282 -16.24 9.54 -9.17
C ARG A 282 -15.31 10.66 -8.69
N GLY A 283 -15.67 11.35 -7.61
CA GLY A 283 -14.82 12.39 -7.03
C GLY A 283 -13.47 11.85 -6.56
N LEU A 284 -13.43 10.61 -6.06
CA LEU A 284 -12.20 9.93 -5.67
C LEU A 284 -11.25 9.73 -6.87
N ALA A 285 -11.77 9.23 -7.99
CA ALA A 285 -10.98 9.02 -9.21
C ALA A 285 -10.40 10.35 -9.71
N GLU A 286 -11.23 11.39 -9.83
CA GLU A 286 -10.81 12.73 -10.26
C GLU A 286 -9.76 13.34 -9.33
N ASN A 287 -9.97 13.27 -8.01
CA ASN A 287 -9.05 13.90 -7.05
C ASN A 287 -7.71 13.16 -6.92
N VAL A 288 -7.74 11.83 -6.93
CA VAL A 288 -6.55 11.02 -6.69
C VAL A 288 -5.76 10.78 -7.98
N LEU A 289 -6.43 10.55 -9.09
CA LEU A 289 -5.79 10.20 -10.36
C LEU A 289 -5.81 11.34 -11.39
N GLY A 290 -6.62 12.37 -11.19
CA GLY A 290 -6.78 13.47 -12.15
C GLY A 290 -7.69 13.13 -13.33
N ASP A 291 -8.35 11.96 -13.31
CA ASP A 291 -9.18 11.44 -14.39
C ASP A 291 -10.29 10.54 -13.81
N THR A 292 -11.44 10.51 -14.46
CA THR A 292 -12.53 9.56 -14.17
C THR A 292 -12.31 8.20 -14.82
N GLN A 293 -11.39 8.09 -15.79
CA GLN A 293 -11.02 6.82 -16.40
C GLN A 293 -9.90 6.13 -15.62
N VAL A 294 -10.25 5.08 -14.90
CA VAL A 294 -9.30 4.29 -14.14
C VAL A 294 -8.82 3.11 -14.98
N ARG A 295 -7.54 3.13 -15.32
CA ARG A 295 -6.87 2.05 -16.05
C ARG A 295 -6.38 0.97 -15.09
N ASN A 296 -6.84 -0.26 -15.29
CA ASN A 296 -6.35 -1.45 -14.61
C ASN A 296 -5.65 -2.36 -15.61
N THR A 297 -4.41 -2.77 -15.30
CA THR A 297 -3.61 -3.63 -16.17
C THR A 297 -3.18 -4.89 -15.45
N VAL A 298 -3.32 -6.04 -16.12
CA VAL A 298 -2.65 -7.28 -15.75
C VAL A 298 -1.30 -7.32 -16.45
N LYS A 299 -0.22 -7.52 -15.70
CA LYS A 299 1.15 -7.54 -16.22
C LYS A 299 1.82 -8.89 -15.97
N ASN A 300 2.70 -9.33 -16.87
CA ASN A 300 3.59 -10.46 -16.62
C ASN A 300 4.77 -10.07 -15.70
N ALA A 301 5.66 -11.02 -15.43
CA ALA A 301 6.82 -10.81 -14.58
C ALA A 301 7.81 -9.78 -15.17
N GLU A 302 7.83 -9.66 -16.49
CA GLU A 302 8.64 -8.73 -17.26
C GLU A 302 8.04 -7.31 -17.32
N GLY A 303 6.83 -7.13 -16.76
CA GLY A 303 6.12 -5.85 -16.71
C GLY A 303 5.32 -5.51 -17.97
N GLU A 304 5.25 -6.42 -18.95
CA GLU A 304 4.45 -6.26 -20.16
C GLU A 304 2.96 -6.39 -19.83
N VAL A 305 2.15 -5.51 -20.42
CA VAL A 305 0.70 -5.51 -20.22
C VAL A 305 0.08 -6.64 -21.03
N LEU A 306 -0.49 -7.62 -20.32
CA LEU A 306 -1.21 -8.74 -20.92
C LEU A 306 -2.68 -8.40 -21.18
N GLN A 307 -3.28 -7.60 -20.29
CA GLN A 307 -4.67 -7.19 -20.37
C GLN A 307 -4.82 -5.78 -19.81
N GLU A 308 -5.68 -4.99 -20.43
CA GLU A 308 -6.07 -3.67 -19.96
C GLU A 308 -7.60 -3.58 -19.88
N THR A 309 -8.08 -3.08 -18.75
CA THR A 309 -9.50 -2.75 -18.52
C THR A 309 -9.57 -1.30 -18.10
N ILE A 310 -10.45 -0.52 -18.74
CA ILE A 310 -10.72 0.88 -18.39
C ILE A 310 -12.08 0.95 -17.70
N TYR A 311 -12.08 1.44 -16.46
CA TYR A 311 -13.29 1.72 -15.70
C TYR A 311 -13.62 3.21 -15.82
N ASP A 312 -14.80 3.52 -16.35
CA ASP A 312 -15.24 4.90 -16.57
C ASP A 312 -16.20 5.34 -15.47
N PHE A 313 -15.67 6.08 -14.49
CA PHE A 313 -16.44 6.60 -13.36
C PHE A 313 -17.26 7.85 -13.69
N ALA A 314 -17.16 8.40 -14.92
CA ALA A 314 -17.96 9.54 -15.34
C ALA A 314 -19.39 9.16 -15.73
N LYS A 315 -19.68 7.88 -15.93
CA LYS A 315 -21.01 7.41 -16.33
C LYS A 315 -21.83 6.99 -15.12
N PRO A 316 -23.17 7.17 -15.17
CA PRO A 316 -24.07 6.53 -14.21
C PRO A 316 -23.78 5.04 -14.08
N PHE A 317 -23.68 4.53 -12.86
CA PHE A 317 -23.42 3.12 -12.65
C PHE A 317 -24.63 2.30 -13.08
N ARG A 318 -24.37 1.18 -13.75
CA ARG A 318 -25.44 0.26 -14.16
C ARG A 318 -26.08 -0.35 -12.91
N ARG A 319 -27.39 -0.13 -12.73
CA ARG A 319 -28.18 -0.69 -11.63
C ARG A 319 -29.01 -1.86 -12.16
N LEU A 320 -28.81 -3.04 -11.57
CA LEU A 320 -29.57 -4.25 -11.88
C LEU A 320 -30.02 -4.89 -10.57
N THR A 321 -31.21 -5.47 -10.55
CA THR A 321 -31.56 -6.41 -9.50
C THR A 321 -30.75 -7.70 -9.69
N VAL A 322 -30.53 -8.47 -8.63
CA VAL A 322 -29.86 -9.79 -8.74
C VAL A 322 -30.56 -10.67 -9.78
N PHE A 323 -31.89 -10.67 -9.74
CA PHE A 323 -32.73 -11.43 -10.66
C PHE A 323 -32.53 -11.00 -12.12
N ASP A 324 -32.61 -9.69 -12.40
CA ASP A 324 -32.42 -9.17 -13.76
C ASP A 324 -30.99 -9.35 -14.25
N ALA A 325 -30.00 -9.30 -13.35
CA ALA A 325 -28.61 -9.55 -13.69
C ALA A 325 -28.41 -10.99 -14.17
N ILE A 326 -28.94 -11.98 -13.46
CA ILE A 326 -28.88 -13.38 -13.89
C ILE A 326 -29.46 -13.52 -15.30
N LEU A 327 -30.67 -12.99 -15.54
CA LEU A 327 -31.34 -13.08 -16.84
C LEU A 327 -30.59 -12.32 -17.94
N ASN A 328 -29.91 -11.21 -17.60
CA ASN A 328 -29.18 -10.42 -18.58
C ASN A 328 -27.90 -11.11 -19.07
N PHE A 329 -27.19 -11.80 -18.18
CA PHE A 329 -25.93 -12.49 -18.51
C PHE A 329 -26.13 -13.96 -18.90
N ASN A 330 -27.32 -14.52 -18.67
CA ASN A 330 -27.69 -15.89 -19.00
C ASN A 330 -29.01 -15.91 -19.80
N PRO A 331 -28.98 -15.63 -21.12
CA PRO A 331 -30.18 -15.48 -21.94
C PRO A 331 -31.02 -16.76 -22.06
N ASP A 332 -30.43 -17.92 -21.77
CA ASP A 332 -31.11 -19.23 -21.81
C ASP A 332 -31.88 -19.53 -20.51
N ILE A 333 -31.67 -18.74 -19.44
CA ILE A 333 -32.40 -18.91 -18.18
C ILE A 333 -33.77 -18.24 -18.30
N SER A 334 -34.82 -19.03 -18.07
CA SER A 334 -36.20 -18.53 -18.01
C SER A 334 -36.48 -17.80 -16.70
N SER A 335 -37.09 -16.61 -16.77
CA SER A 335 -37.53 -15.86 -15.59
C SER A 335 -38.49 -16.67 -14.72
N ARG A 336 -39.41 -17.43 -15.33
CA ARG A 336 -40.35 -18.28 -14.61
C ARG A 336 -39.63 -19.36 -13.79
N ALA A 337 -38.64 -20.02 -14.40
CA ALA A 337 -37.86 -21.04 -13.72
C ALA A 337 -37.02 -20.45 -12.59
N LEU A 338 -36.38 -19.30 -12.81
CA LEU A 338 -35.58 -18.62 -11.80
C LEU A 338 -36.41 -18.11 -10.60
N SER A 339 -37.68 -17.76 -10.82
CA SER A 339 -38.60 -17.29 -9.77
C SER A 339 -39.21 -18.41 -8.93
N ASP A 340 -39.08 -19.66 -9.36
CA ASP A 340 -39.60 -20.84 -8.67
C ASP A 340 -38.47 -21.58 -7.94
N GLU A 341 -38.71 -22.09 -6.74
CA GLU A 341 -37.65 -22.74 -5.95
C GLU A 341 -37.12 -24.01 -6.63
N GLN A 342 -38.00 -24.85 -7.16
CA GLN A 342 -37.58 -26.07 -7.82
C GLN A 342 -36.87 -25.72 -9.14
N GLY A 343 -37.44 -24.82 -9.93
CA GLY A 343 -36.81 -24.35 -11.16
C GLY A 343 -35.43 -23.74 -10.96
N ALA A 344 -35.25 -22.91 -9.92
CA ALA A 344 -33.94 -22.31 -9.60
C ALA A 344 -32.91 -23.36 -9.18
N ARG A 345 -33.33 -24.40 -8.44
CA ARG A 345 -32.45 -25.51 -8.06
C ARG A 345 -32.05 -26.36 -9.26
N GLU A 346 -32.97 -26.62 -10.19
CA GLU A 346 -32.67 -27.32 -11.44
C GLU A 346 -31.68 -26.53 -12.32
N ILE A 347 -31.83 -25.19 -12.39
CA ILE A 347 -30.87 -24.30 -13.05
C ILE A 347 -29.48 -24.43 -12.40
N ALA A 348 -29.40 -24.35 -11.07
CA ALA A 348 -28.14 -24.44 -10.34
C ALA A 348 -27.47 -25.81 -10.54
N GLU A 349 -28.24 -26.90 -10.53
CA GLU A 349 -27.75 -28.26 -10.81
C GLU A 349 -27.18 -28.36 -12.22
N HIS A 350 -27.86 -27.81 -13.23
CA HIS A 350 -27.36 -27.78 -14.61
C HIS A 350 -26.05 -26.98 -14.78
N LEU A 351 -25.82 -26.00 -13.90
CA LEU A 351 -24.61 -25.19 -13.86
C LEU A 351 -23.51 -25.76 -12.94
N ASP A 352 -23.69 -26.99 -12.44
CA ASP A 352 -22.80 -27.66 -11.49
C ASP A 352 -22.53 -26.83 -10.22
N ILE A 353 -23.54 -26.09 -9.74
CA ILE A 353 -23.46 -25.28 -8.53
C ILE A 353 -23.85 -26.14 -7.32
N PRO A 354 -22.94 -26.38 -6.36
CA PRO A 354 -23.24 -27.20 -5.19
C PRO A 354 -24.18 -26.44 -4.24
N LEU A 355 -25.40 -26.95 -4.06
CA LEU A 355 -26.38 -26.37 -3.14
C LEU A 355 -26.48 -27.17 -1.85
N LYS A 356 -26.91 -26.50 -0.77
CA LYS A 356 -27.35 -27.15 0.46
C LYS A 356 -28.87 -27.25 0.48
N ASP A 357 -29.40 -28.36 1.00
CA ASP A 357 -30.85 -28.57 1.10
C ASP A 357 -31.56 -27.45 1.88
N SER A 358 -30.89 -26.91 2.91
CA SER A 358 -31.42 -25.86 3.78
C SER A 358 -31.51 -24.46 3.15
N TRP A 359 -31.01 -24.26 1.93
CA TRP A 359 -31.01 -22.96 1.27
C TRP A 359 -32.34 -22.68 0.56
N GLY A 360 -33.10 -21.69 1.03
CA GLY A 360 -34.29 -21.23 0.31
C GLY A 360 -33.97 -20.52 -1.00
N LEU A 361 -35.00 -20.27 -1.81
CA LEU A 361 -34.92 -19.67 -3.16
C LEU A 361 -33.94 -18.50 -3.27
N GLY A 362 -34.02 -17.52 -2.36
CA GLY A 362 -33.16 -16.33 -2.43
C GLY A 362 -31.68 -16.65 -2.32
N LYS A 363 -31.28 -17.62 -1.49
CA LYS A 363 -29.87 -18.04 -1.40
C LYS A 363 -29.45 -18.79 -2.67
N VAL A 364 -30.32 -19.66 -3.20
CA VAL A 364 -30.07 -20.34 -4.49
C VAL A 364 -29.85 -19.33 -5.62
N GLN A 365 -30.70 -18.30 -5.73
CA GLN A 365 -30.54 -17.22 -6.70
C GLN A 365 -29.20 -16.48 -6.53
N ILE A 366 -28.76 -16.23 -5.30
CA ILE A 366 -27.46 -15.61 -5.03
C ILE A 366 -26.30 -16.50 -5.48
N GLU A 367 -26.36 -17.81 -5.27
CA GLU A 367 -25.30 -18.73 -5.74
C GLU A 367 -25.23 -18.78 -7.27
N ILE A 368 -26.39 -18.76 -7.95
CA ILE A 368 -26.46 -18.64 -9.42
C ILE A 368 -25.83 -17.32 -9.87
N PHE A 369 -26.20 -16.21 -9.22
CA PHE A 369 -25.63 -14.89 -9.50
C PHE A 369 -24.11 -14.87 -9.33
N GLU A 370 -23.58 -15.30 -8.18
CA GLU A 370 -22.14 -15.30 -7.89
C GLU A 370 -21.32 -16.15 -8.88
N LYS A 371 -21.94 -17.18 -9.47
CA LYS A 371 -21.29 -18.07 -10.44
C LYS A 371 -21.31 -17.53 -11.87
N THR A 372 -22.35 -16.78 -12.26
CA THR A 372 -22.67 -16.51 -13.67
C THR A 372 -22.65 -15.04 -14.07
N VAL A 373 -22.58 -14.12 -13.12
CA VAL A 373 -22.52 -12.66 -13.35
C VAL A 373 -21.21 -12.12 -12.79
#